data_AF-A0A2N0P2R9-F1
#
_entry.id   AF-A0A2N0P2R9-F1
#
_cell.length_a   1.000
_cell.length_b   1.000
_cell.length_c   1.000
_cell.angle_alpha   90.00
_cell.angle_beta   90.00
_cell.angle_gamma   90.00
#
_symmetry.space_group_name_H-M   'P 1'
#
loop_
_entity.id
_entity.type
_entity.pdbx_description
1 polymer ?
#
loop_
_entity_poly.entity_id
_entity_poly.type
_entity_poly.pdbx_seq_one_letter_code
_entity_poly.pdbx_strand_id
1 'polypeptide(L)' 'LLHVADSIKDCGPCWVSWQYSMERLCGMLLPLVHSKLHPYVNLANNVMLMEKINYLSYISASK' A
#
# COMPACT_ATOMS: atom_id res chain seq x y z
N LEU A 1 -20.84 5.56 0.78
CA LEU A 1 -20.92 4.55 1.87
C LEU A 1 -22.10 3.59 1.73
N LEU A 2 -23.17 3.90 0.97
CA LEU A 2 -24.36 3.04 0.86
C LEU A 2 -24.12 1.69 0.14
N HIS A 3 -23.21 1.64 -0.84
CA HIS A 3 -22.96 0.43 -1.65
C HIS A 3 -21.94 -0.56 -1.06
N VAL A 4 -21.31 -0.23 0.07
CA VAL A 4 -20.29 -1.10 0.68
C VAL A 4 -20.90 -2.44 1.09
N ALA A 5 -22.13 -2.44 1.60
CA ALA A 5 -22.82 -3.66 2.02
C ALA A 5 -23.15 -4.60 0.84
N ASP A 6 -23.53 -4.05 -0.30
CA ASP A 6 -23.79 -4.83 -1.52
C ASP A 6 -22.50 -5.41 -2.09
N SER A 7 -21.44 -4.60 -2.16
CA SER A 7 -20.11 -5.06 -2.60
C SER A 7 -19.54 -6.17 -1.69
N ILE A 8 -19.84 -6.16 -0.38
CA ILE A 8 -19.41 -7.22 0.54
C ILE A 8 -20.13 -8.54 0.27
N LYS A 9 -21.40 -8.51 -0.14
CA LYS A 9 -22.15 -9.72 -0.52
C LYS A 9 -21.63 -10.32 -1.83
N ASP A 10 -21.26 -9.46 -2.79
CA ASP A 10 -20.79 -9.89 -4.10
C ASP A 10 -19.32 -10.36 -4.11
N CYS A 11 -18.47 -9.87 -3.20
CA CYS A 11 -17.04 -10.19 -3.15
C CYS A 11 -16.68 -11.56 -2.52
N GLY A 12 -17.65 -12.38 -2.13
CA GLY A 12 -17.40 -13.65 -1.44
C GLY A 12 -16.94 -13.46 0.02
N PRO A 13 -16.48 -14.53 0.70
CA PRO A 13 -16.10 -14.45 2.11
C PRO A 13 -15.02 -13.39 2.32
N CYS A 14 -15.25 -12.47 3.25
CA CYS A 14 -14.35 -11.34 3.54
C CYS A 14 -12.89 -11.75 3.76
N TRP A 15 -12.65 -12.96 4.30
CA TRP A 15 -11.29 -13.47 4.50
C TRP A 15 -10.54 -13.75 3.19
N VAL A 16 -11.24 -14.21 2.13
CA VAL A 16 -10.64 -14.54 0.83
C VAL A 16 -10.27 -13.27 0.08
N SER A 17 -11.13 -12.27 0.12
CA SER A 17 -10.87 -10.97 -0.51
C SER A 17 -9.79 -10.17 0.23
N TRP A 18 -9.73 -10.27 1.56
CA TRP A 18 -8.73 -9.57 2.38
C TRP A 18 -7.33 -10.17 2.23
N GLN A 19 -7.21 -11.51 2.16
CA GLN A 19 -5.91 -12.19 2.13
C GLN A 19 -4.99 -11.65 1.02
N TYR A 20 -5.48 -11.57 -0.22
CA TYR A 20 -4.66 -11.11 -1.34
C TYR A 20 -4.18 -9.66 -1.18
N SER A 21 -5.07 -8.77 -0.75
CA SER A 21 -4.73 -7.37 -0.51
C SER A 21 -3.70 -7.20 0.61
N MET A 22 -3.80 -8.02 1.66
CA MET A 22 -2.86 -8.01 2.77
C MET A 22 -1.50 -8.57 2.42
N GLU A 23 -1.44 -9.69 1.71
CA GLU A 23 -0.17 -10.25 1.24
C GLU A 23 0.59 -9.23 0.39
N ARG A 24 -0.12 -8.55 -0.52
CA ARG A 24 0.47 -7.50 -1.34
C ARG A 24 0.91 -6.29 -0.52
N LEU A 25 0.10 -5.85 0.44
CA LEU A 25 0.44 -4.74 1.32
C LEU A 25 1.66 -5.07 2.20
N CYS A 26 1.67 -6.22 2.86
CA CYS A 26 2.76 -6.70 3.69
C CYS A 26 4.04 -6.89 2.87
N GLY A 27 3.95 -7.46 1.67
CA GLY A 27 5.08 -7.59 0.75
C GLY A 27 5.73 -6.26 0.38
N MET A 28 4.92 -5.20 0.22
CA MET A 28 5.45 -3.84 0.01
C MET A 28 5.96 -3.19 1.30
N LEU A 29 5.36 -3.49 2.45
CA LEU A 29 5.68 -2.87 3.73
C LEU A 29 6.99 -3.41 4.34
N LEU A 30 7.21 -4.72 4.27
CA LEU A 30 8.39 -5.38 4.82
C LEU A 30 9.73 -4.75 4.38
N PRO A 31 10.00 -4.47 3.08
CA PRO A 31 11.25 -3.82 2.67
C PRO A 31 11.37 -2.37 3.17
N LEU A 32 10.26 -1.67 3.43
CA LEU A 32 10.27 -0.29 3.92
C LEU A 32 10.69 -0.21 5.40
N VAL A 33 10.54 -1.29 6.17
CA VAL A 33 10.87 -1.38 7.61
C VAL A 33 12.16 -2.18 7.83
N HIS A 34 13.12 -2.11 6.91
CA HIS A 34 14.37 -2.87 7.00
C HIS A 34 15.29 -2.42 8.17
N SER A 35 15.13 -1.19 8.67
CA SER A 35 15.96 -0.66 9.77
C SER A 35 15.59 -1.26 11.13
N LYS A 36 16.56 -1.90 11.80
CA LYS A 36 16.40 -2.50 13.13
C LYS A 36 16.46 -1.49 14.28
N LEU A 37 17.10 -0.33 14.07
CA LEU A 37 17.34 0.67 15.12
C LEU A 37 16.19 1.69 15.20
N HIS A 38 15.74 2.20 14.05
CA HIS A 38 14.67 3.20 13.97
C HIS A 38 13.65 2.83 12.88
N PRO A 39 12.85 1.77 13.08
CA PRO A 39 11.96 1.23 12.06
C PRO A 39 10.91 2.25 11.59
N TYR A 40 10.32 3.01 12.50
CA TYR A 40 9.25 3.98 12.17
C TYR A 40 9.75 5.20 11.39
N VAL A 41 10.91 5.74 11.77
CA VAL A 41 11.53 6.87 11.05
C VAL A 41 11.95 6.41 9.65
N ASN A 42 12.53 5.21 9.54
CA ASN A 42 12.89 4.63 8.26
C ASN A 42 11.67 4.41 7.36
N LEU A 43 10.57 3.87 7.92
CA LEU A 43 9.33 3.68 7.19
C LEU A 43 8.79 5.00 6.63
N ALA A 44 8.67 6.02 7.48
CA ALA A 44 8.15 7.34 7.08
C ALA A 44 9.01 7.97 5.96
N ASN A 45 10.33 7.90 6.08
CA ASN A 45 11.24 8.42 5.06
C ASN A 45 11.13 7.66 3.73
N ASN A 46 11.00 6.33 3.76
CA ASN A 46 10.84 5.55 2.54
C ASN A 46 9.48 5.78 1.87
N VAL A 47 8.41 5.95 2.64
CA VAL A 47 7.08 6.31 2.09
C VAL A 47 7.15 7.67 1.39
N MET A 48 7.74 8.68 2.02
CA MET A 48 7.93 10.00 1.42
C MET A 48 8.81 9.94 0.16
N LEU A 49 9.86 9.12 0.17
CA LEU A 49 10.73 8.92 -1.00
C LEU A 49 9.96 8.29 -2.16
N MET A 50 9.16 7.25 -1.91
CA MET A 50 8.34 6.61 -2.94
C MET A 50 7.32 7.58 -3.55
N GLU A 51 6.66 8.40 -2.73
CA GLU A 51 5.74 9.43 -3.21
C GLU A 51 6.44 10.41 -4.17
N LYS A 52 7.63 10.87 -3.80
CA LYS A 52 8.42 11.79 -4.63
C LYS A 52 8.85 11.14 -5.95
N ILE A 53 9.24 9.88 -5.95
CA ILE A 53 9.57 9.13 -7.17
C ILE A 53 8.34 9.01 -8.09
N ASN A 54 7.18 8.67 -7.52
CA ASN A 54 5.92 8.58 -8.28
C ASN A 54 5.49 9.92 -8.87
N TYR A 55 5.68 11.01 -8.12
CA TYR A 55 5.38 12.36 -8.62
C TYR A 55 6.32 12.76 -9.77
N LEU A 56 7.62 12.44 -9.65
CA LEU A 56 8.59 12.70 -10.71
C LEU A 56 8.30 11.88 -11.97
N SER A 57 7.95 10.60 -11.83
CA SER A 57 7.58 9.75 -12.97
C SER A 57 6.31 10.24 -13.66
N TYR A 58 5.32 10.73 -12.89
CA TYR A 58 4.12 11.35 -13.42
C TYR A 58 4.44 12.60 -14.26
N ILE A 59 5.26 13.51 -13.74
CA ILE A 59 5.68 14.70 -14.49
C ILE A 59 6.45 14.32 -15.75
N SER A 60 7.35 13.33 -15.65
CA SER A 60 8.14 12.87 -16.79
C SER A 60 7.28 12.23 -17.89
N ALA A 61 6.19 11.55 -17.53
CA ALA A 61 5.29 10.91 -18.48
C ALA A 61 4.31 11.89 -19.15
N SER A 62 4.14 13.07 -18.57
CA SER A 62 3.26 14.13 -19.09
C SER A 62 3.93 15.03 -20.14
N LYS A 63 5.24 14.90 -20.38
CA LYS A 63 5.99 15.59 -21.43
C LYS A 63 6.15 14.71 -22.66
#